data_AF-A0A7V3JKE0-F1
#
_entry.id   AF-A0A7V3JKE0-F1
#
_cell.length_a   1.000
_cell.length_b   1.000
_cell.length_c   1.000
_cell.angle_alpha   90.00
_cell.angle_beta   90.00
_cell.angle_gamma   90.00
#
_symmetry.space_group_name_H-M   'P 1'
#
loop_
_entity.id
_entity.type
_entity.pdbx_description
1 polymer ?
#
loop_
_entity_poly.entity_id
_entity_poly.type
_entity_poly.pdbx_seq_one_letter_code
_entity_poly.pdbx_strand_id
1 'polypeptide(L)'
;MRYVFIILLVLGGAAARADTPGSGTLPPDWKPPFEVDEETLKILEESYKAGAYGTPNLPLRTDENYAHTPRDLEPFRHVQPHKRHFLVQMEYTGPGRAIPEPKDLKTVKIGFIGPIEPTVSVATGGKSHEEWLGIPMLQGCQLAIEEANARGGYLRRKIPFELVVKNDNGLWGSSGNVIIDLAYKDEVWAILGTIDGANSHIAIRVGLKIEIPMMNSGDTDPTFIETNIPWVFR
;
A
#
# COMPACT_ATOMS: atom_id res chain seq x y z
N MET A 1 13.31 64.68 -31.62
CA MET A 1 13.35 64.51 -30.15
C MET A 1 12.16 63.66 -29.72
N ARG A 2 12.42 62.70 -28.82
CA ARG A 2 11.51 61.70 -28.22
C ARG A 2 11.19 60.49 -29.11
N TYR A 3 12.07 59.49 -28.95
CA TYR A 3 11.87 58.09 -29.30
C TYR A 3 10.77 57.49 -28.42
N VAL A 4 9.83 56.78 -29.03
CA VAL A 4 8.95 55.83 -28.35
C VAL A 4 9.21 54.48 -29.02
N PHE A 5 9.96 53.62 -28.34
CA PHE A 5 10.16 52.24 -28.71
C PHE A 5 9.01 51.42 -28.12
N ILE A 6 8.08 50.96 -28.96
CA ILE A 6 7.16 49.87 -28.60
C ILE A 6 7.81 48.58 -29.10
N ILE A 7 8.36 47.81 -28.15
CA ILE A 7 8.86 46.46 -28.42
C ILE A 7 7.64 45.53 -28.43
N LEU A 8 7.26 45.06 -29.61
CA LEU A 8 6.37 43.91 -29.78
C LEU A 8 7.17 42.65 -29.41
N LEU A 9 6.85 42.05 -28.27
CA LEU A 9 7.42 40.78 -27.84
C LEU A 9 6.54 39.65 -28.41
N VAL A 10 6.99 39.07 -29.53
CA VAL A 10 6.41 37.86 -30.11
C VAL A 10 6.80 36.68 -29.21
N LEU A 11 5.88 36.23 -28.37
CA LEU A 11 6.00 34.96 -27.65
C LEU A 11 5.80 33.82 -28.65
N GLY A 12 6.91 33.32 -29.19
CA GLY A 12 6.93 32.08 -29.95
C GLY A 12 6.55 30.91 -29.06
N GLY A 13 5.42 30.27 -29.38
CA GLY A 13 4.99 29.04 -28.74
C GLY A 13 5.94 27.89 -29.09
N ALA A 14 6.71 27.43 -28.11
CA ALA A 14 7.38 26.14 -28.20
C ALA A 14 6.32 25.05 -27.88
N ALA A 15 5.62 24.60 -28.91
CA ALA A 15 4.88 23.35 -28.81
C ALA A 15 5.89 22.21 -28.67
N ALA A 16 6.03 21.68 -27.45
CA ALA A 16 6.74 20.43 -27.22
C ALA A 16 6.04 19.34 -28.05
N ARG A 17 6.75 18.83 -29.06
CA ARG A 17 6.33 17.66 -29.84
C ARG A 17 6.25 16.49 -28.87
N ALA A 18 5.04 16.02 -28.57
CA ALA A 18 4.86 14.72 -27.94
C ALA A 18 5.39 13.67 -28.93
N ASP A 19 6.44 12.97 -28.54
CA ASP A 19 6.95 11.83 -29.29
C ASP A 19 5.81 10.81 -29.47
N THR A 20 5.63 10.39 -30.71
CA THR A 20 4.64 9.38 -31.08
C THR A 20 5.10 8.05 -30.45
N PRO A 21 4.25 7.31 -29.72
CA PRO A 21 4.67 6.03 -29.17
C PRO A 21 4.96 5.09 -30.35
N GLY A 22 6.22 4.70 -30.49
CA GLY A 22 6.63 3.68 -31.44
C GLY A 22 5.82 2.40 -31.22
N SER A 23 5.55 1.68 -32.31
CA SER A 23 4.87 0.39 -32.34
C SER A 23 5.71 -0.72 -31.69
N GLY A 24 6.06 -0.54 -30.42
CA GLY A 24 6.71 -1.55 -29.61
C GLY A 24 5.68 -2.60 -29.20
N THR A 25 6.01 -3.87 -29.42
CA THR A 25 5.34 -5.00 -28.78
C THR A 25 5.11 -4.69 -27.31
N LEU A 26 3.89 -4.85 -26.82
CA LEU A 26 3.59 -4.71 -25.39
C LEU A 26 4.61 -5.54 -24.59
N PRO A 27 5.16 -5.00 -23.48
CA PRO A 27 6.02 -5.78 -22.60
C PRO A 27 5.33 -7.10 -22.23
N PRO A 28 6.09 -8.20 -22.02
CA PRO A 28 5.51 -9.45 -21.54
C PRO A 28 4.63 -9.20 -20.31
N ASP A 29 3.52 -9.92 -20.16
CA ASP A 29 2.53 -9.68 -19.09
C ASP A 29 3.13 -9.64 -17.67
N TRP A 30 4.27 -10.30 -17.45
CA TRP A 30 4.97 -10.32 -16.17
C TRP A 30 5.78 -9.05 -15.89
N LYS A 31 6.17 -8.28 -16.92
CA LYS A 31 6.96 -7.06 -16.76
C LYS A 31 6.04 -5.90 -16.32
N PRO A 32 6.40 -5.13 -15.29
CA PRO A 32 5.61 -3.98 -14.87
C PRO A 32 5.52 -2.93 -15.98
N PRO A 33 4.41 -2.17 -16.05
CA PRO A 33 4.24 -1.09 -17.03
C PRO A 33 5.00 0.20 -16.65
N PHE A 34 5.92 0.13 -15.68
CA PHE A 34 6.75 1.21 -15.17
C PHE A 34 8.18 0.71 -14.97
N GLU A 35 9.13 1.64 -14.86
CA GLU A 35 10.53 1.33 -14.62
C GLU A 35 10.70 0.77 -13.20
N VAL A 36 11.43 -0.33 -13.10
CA VAL A 36 11.85 -0.94 -11.83
C VAL A 36 13.32 -1.29 -11.94
N ASP A 37 14.00 -1.35 -10.80
CA ASP A 37 15.43 -1.65 -10.74
C ASP A 37 15.76 -3.08 -11.24
N GLU A 38 17.03 -3.30 -11.57
CA GLU A 38 17.50 -4.57 -12.15
C GLU A 38 17.28 -5.78 -11.22
N GLU A 39 17.37 -5.57 -9.89
CA GLU A 39 17.16 -6.62 -8.90
C GLU A 39 15.68 -7.03 -8.87
N THR A 40 14.76 -6.06 -8.82
CA THR A 40 13.32 -6.28 -8.91
C THR A 40 12.94 -6.98 -10.21
N LEU A 41 13.50 -6.55 -11.36
CA LEU A 41 13.25 -7.22 -12.65
C LEU A 41 13.64 -8.70 -12.62
N LYS A 42 14.80 -9.02 -12.05
CA LYS A 42 15.28 -10.40 -11.93
C LYS A 42 14.37 -11.24 -11.03
N ILE A 43 13.89 -10.69 -9.92
CA ILE A 43 12.95 -11.36 -9.02
C ILE A 43 11.63 -11.67 -9.75
N LEU A 44 11.09 -10.70 -10.49
CA LEU A 44 9.86 -10.89 -11.26
C LEU A 44 10.02 -11.94 -12.36
N GLU A 45 11.17 -11.96 -13.03
CA GLU A 45 11.48 -12.95 -14.06
C GLU A 45 11.54 -14.37 -13.48
N GLU A 46 12.26 -14.59 -12.37
CA GLU A 46 12.34 -15.89 -11.71
C GLU A 46 10.98 -16.34 -11.13
N SER A 47 10.21 -15.40 -10.58
CA SER A 47 8.84 -15.65 -10.12
C SER A 47 7.93 -16.09 -11.26
N TYR A 48 8.04 -15.45 -12.43
CA TYR A 48 7.28 -15.82 -13.63
C TYR A 48 7.70 -17.20 -14.17
N LYS A 49 9.01 -17.50 -14.23
CA LYS A 49 9.54 -18.80 -14.67
C LYS A 49 9.06 -19.96 -13.81
N ALA A 50 8.94 -19.76 -12.50
CA ALA A 50 8.40 -20.76 -11.60
C ALA A 50 6.92 -21.10 -11.89
N GLY A 51 6.22 -20.21 -12.60
CA GLY A 51 4.81 -20.38 -12.96
C GLY A 51 3.88 -20.23 -11.75
N ALA A 52 2.59 -20.47 -11.99
CA ALA A 52 1.56 -20.22 -10.98
C ALA A 52 1.63 -21.13 -9.74
N TYR A 53 2.23 -22.32 -9.89
CA TYR A 53 2.28 -23.35 -8.84
C TYR A 53 3.70 -23.69 -8.37
N GLY A 54 4.75 -23.25 -9.08
CA GLY A 54 6.12 -23.52 -8.69
C GLY A 54 6.64 -22.47 -7.71
N THR A 55 7.53 -22.87 -6.82
CA THR A 55 8.24 -21.96 -5.91
C THR A 55 9.47 -21.40 -6.61
N PRO A 56 9.59 -20.08 -6.79
CA PRO A 56 10.80 -19.49 -7.34
C PRO A 56 11.94 -19.62 -6.33
N ASN A 57 13.14 -19.94 -6.82
CA ASN A 57 14.32 -20.01 -5.98
C ASN A 57 14.94 -18.61 -5.85
N LEU A 58 14.39 -17.80 -4.95
CA LEU A 58 14.83 -16.44 -4.70
C LEU A 58 15.84 -16.42 -3.53
N PRO A 59 16.98 -15.71 -3.65
CA PRO A 59 17.85 -15.52 -2.51
C PRO A 59 17.13 -14.64 -1.47
N LEU A 60 16.95 -15.17 -0.26
CA LEU A 60 16.37 -14.39 0.84
C LEU A 60 17.45 -13.55 1.51
N ARG A 61 17.14 -12.29 1.82
CA ARG A 61 18.01 -11.47 2.66
C ARG A 61 18.07 -12.05 4.07
N THR A 62 19.29 -12.16 4.60
CA THR A 62 19.54 -12.57 5.98
C THR A 62 20.39 -11.52 6.68
N ASP A 63 19.90 -11.03 7.80
CA ASP A 63 20.54 -10.04 8.65
C ASP A 63 21.03 -10.72 9.94
N GLU A 64 22.25 -10.40 10.38
CA GLU A 64 22.80 -10.95 11.63
C GLU A 64 22.35 -10.15 12.87
N ASN A 65 22.02 -8.87 12.68
CA ASN A 65 21.66 -7.96 13.76
C ASN A 65 20.21 -7.47 13.61
N TYR A 66 19.41 -7.72 14.65
CA TYR A 66 18.01 -7.34 14.71
C TYR A 66 17.85 -5.82 14.80
N ALA A 67 17.22 -5.21 13.79
CA ALA A 67 16.99 -3.77 13.75
C ALA A 67 18.26 -2.93 14.01
N HIS A 68 19.44 -3.47 13.67
CA HIS A 68 20.74 -2.88 13.99
C HIS A 68 20.95 -2.55 15.48
N THR A 69 20.36 -3.33 16.38
CA THR A 69 20.42 -3.09 17.83
C THR A 69 21.86 -3.30 18.34
N PRO A 70 22.44 -2.33 19.08
CA PRO A 70 23.72 -2.52 19.75
C PRO A 70 23.67 -3.66 20.78
N ARG A 71 24.76 -4.42 20.91
CA ARG A 71 24.82 -5.60 21.80
C ARG A 71 24.56 -5.27 23.27
N ASP A 72 24.93 -4.08 23.71
CA ASP A 72 24.71 -3.55 25.06
C ASP A 72 23.24 -3.20 25.35
N LEU A 73 22.43 -3.01 24.30
CA LEU A 73 21.00 -2.75 24.37
C LEU A 73 20.15 -4.00 24.09
N GLU A 74 20.77 -5.15 23.84
CA GLU A 74 20.03 -6.40 23.65
C GLU A 74 19.33 -6.83 24.96
N PRO A 75 18.00 -7.03 24.93
CA PRO A 75 17.26 -7.39 26.12
C PRO A 75 17.59 -8.82 26.57
N PHE A 76 17.35 -9.11 27.85
CA PHE A 76 17.47 -10.45 28.46
C PHE A 76 18.87 -11.10 28.48
N ARG A 77 19.90 -10.43 27.93
CA ARG A 77 21.32 -10.83 27.95
C ARG A 77 21.56 -12.28 27.51
N HIS A 78 21.59 -13.21 28.48
CA HIS A 78 21.94 -14.62 28.26
C HIS A 78 20.73 -15.50 27.97
N VAL A 79 19.51 -14.96 28.05
CA VAL A 79 18.27 -15.70 27.80
C VAL A 79 17.58 -15.12 26.57
N GLN A 80 17.04 -15.98 25.71
CA GLN A 80 16.27 -15.58 24.54
C GLN A 80 14.81 -16.05 24.71
N PRO A 81 13.98 -15.37 25.52
CA PRO A 81 12.60 -15.76 25.79
C PRO A 81 11.61 -15.32 24.69
N HIS A 82 12.12 -14.89 23.53
CA HIS A 82 11.33 -14.33 22.42
C HIS A 82 11.80 -14.91 21.08
N LYS A 83 10.94 -14.82 20.06
CA LYS A 83 11.30 -15.09 18.68
C LYS A 83 11.59 -13.77 17.98
N ARG A 84 12.71 -13.70 17.26
CA ARG A 84 13.06 -12.56 16.41
C ARG A 84 12.48 -12.79 15.01
N HIS A 85 11.63 -11.88 14.54
CA HIS A 85 11.17 -11.84 13.15
C HIS A 85 12.17 -11.02 12.29
N PHE A 86 12.10 -11.02 10.96
CA PHE A 86 12.93 -10.14 10.09
C PHE A 86 14.46 -10.30 10.06
N LEU A 87 15.07 -11.20 10.84
CA LEU A 87 16.47 -11.61 10.58
C LEU A 87 16.60 -12.38 9.26
N VAL A 88 15.51 -13.01 8.83
CA VAL A 88 15.38 -13.62 7.50
C VAL A 88 14.20 -12.92 6.83
N GLN A 89 14.41 -12.50 5.60
CA GLN A 89 13.36 -11.91 4.76
C GLN A 89 12.17 -12.84 4.69
N MET A 90 10.98 -12.28 4.88
CA MET A 90 9.75 -13.04 4.81
C MET A 90 9.52 -13.52 3.38
N GLU A 91 9.31 -14.83 3.22
CA GLU A 91 8.95 -15.45 1.96
C GLU A 91 7.46 -15.81 1.97
N TYR A 92 6.76 -15.50 0.88
CA TYR A 92 5.38 -15.95 0.65
C TYR A 92 5.27 -16.63 -0.71
N THR A 93 5.17 -17.96 -0.70
CA THR A 93 4.98 -18.80 -1.89
C THR A 93 3.54 -19.27 -2.05
N GLY A 94 2.62 -18.71 -1.26
CA GLY A 94 1.25 -19.19 -1.10
C GLY A 94 0.39 -19.10 -2.36
N PRO A 95 -0.88 -19.54 -2.25
CA PRO A 95 -1.82 -19.53 -3.36
C PRO A 95 -2.12 -18.10 -3.82
N GLY A 96 -2.75 -17.96 -4.99
CA GLY A 96 -3.17 -16.67 -5.55
C GLY A 96 -2.57 -16.35 -6.91
N ARG A 97 -1.34 -16.79 -7.21
CA ARG A 97 -0.69 -16.57 -8.52
C ARG A 97 -1.43 -17.20 -9.71
N ALA A 98 -2.24 -18.22 -9.45
CA ALA A 98 -3.07 -18.87 -10.47
C ALA A 98 -4.42 -18.16 -10.69
N ILE A 99 -4.80 -17.22 -9.83
CA ILE A 99 -6.08 -16.52 -9.94
C ILE A 99 -5.96 -15.50 -11.07
N PRO A 100 -6.77 -15.61 -12.14
CA PRO A 100 -6.72 -14.66 -13.23
C PRO A 100 -7.28 -13.30 -12.78
N GLU A 101 -6.80 -12.23 -13.41
CA GLU A 101 -7.38 -10.91 -13.20
C GLU A 101 -8.87 -10.89 -13.62
N PRO A 102 -9.77 -10.24 -12.86
CA PRO A 102 -11.18 -10.10 -13.23
C PRO A 102 -11.36 -9.44 -14.61
N LYS A 103 -12.16 -10.06 -15.49
CA LYS A 103 -12.33 -9.60 -16.89
C LYS A 103 -13.10 -8.28 -16.99
N ASP A 104 -14.18 -8.11 -16.25
CA ASP A 104 -15.12 -6.99 -16.40
C ASP A 104 -14.92 -5.90 -15.32
N LEU A 105 -13.66 -5.56 -15.05
CA LEU A 105 -13.30 -4.58 -14.04
C LEU A 105 -13.54 -3.14 -14.55
N LYS A 106 -14.35 -2.36 -13.83
CA LYS A 106 -14.64 -0.94 -14.16
C LYS A 106 -13.79 0.05 -13.37
N THR A 107 -13.50 -0.29 -12.12
CA THR A 107 -12.68 0.48 -11.19
C THR A 107 -11.84 -0.49 -10.38
N VAL A 108 -10.63 -0.08 -9.97
CA VAL A 108 -9.85 -0.79 -8.95
C VAL A 108 -10.14 -0.12 -7.61
N LYS A 109 -10.87 -0.81 -6.74
CA LYS A 109 -11.26 -0.24 -5.45
C LYS A 109 -10.13 -0.39 -4.42
N ILE A 110 -9.80 0.71 -3.76
CA ILE A 110 -8.86 0.77 -2.64
C ILE A 110 -9.65 1.21 -1.41
N GLY A 111 -9.58 0.42 -0.34
CA GLY A 111 -10.21 0.75 0.93
C GLY A 111 -9.39 1.78 1.69
N PHE A 112 -10.08 2.66 2.41
CA PHE A 112 -9.52 3.52 3.42
C PHE A 112 -10.24 3.25 4.74
N ILE A 113 -9.47 3.14 5.81
CA ILE A 113 -9.97 3.00 7.17
C ILE A 113 -9.19 3.94 8.09
N GLY A 114 -9.90 4.80 8.83
CA GLY A 114 -9.28 5.70 9.80
C GLY A 114 -10.30 6.55 10.57
N PRO A 115 -9.83 7.29 11.59
CA PRO A 115 -10.71 8.05 12.46
C PRO A 115 -11.12 9.33 11.73
N ILE A 116 -12.30 9.36 11.12
CA ILE A 116 -12.75 10.52 10.30
C ILE A 116 -14.06 11.11 10.77
N GLU A 117 -14.81 10.36 11.58
CA GLU A 117 -16.07 10.80 12.16
C GLU A 117 -16.00 10.69 13.69
N PRO A 118 -16.50 11.72 14.41
CA PRO A 118 -16.62 11.64 15.84
C PRO A 118 -17.72 10.65 16.23
N THR A 119 -17.41 9.77 17.17
CA THR A 119 -18.36 8.82 17.74
C THR A 119 -18.17 8.71 19.25
N VAL A 120 -19.07 7.96 19.90
CA VAL A 120 -18.89 7.53 21.28
C VAL A 120 -18.25 6.14 21.27
N SER A 121 -17.10 6.00 21.92
CA SER A 121 -16.53 4.67 22.16
C SER A 121 -17.53 3.89 23.02
N VAL A 122 -18.16 2.88 22.46
CA VAL A 122 -19.10 2.04 23.21
C VAL A 122 -18.35 1.19 24.25
N ALA A 123 -17.03 1.01 24.08
CA ALA A 123 -16.19 0.26 25.02
C ALA A 123 -15.76 1.09 26.24
N THR A 124 -15.48 2.39 26.08
CA THR A 124 -15.01 3.26 27.17
C THR A 124 -16.01 4.34 27.58
N GLY A 125 -17.11 4.50 26.84
CA GLY A 125 -18.10 5.57 27.02
C GLY A 125 -17.58 6.99 26.74
N GLY A 126 -16.31 7.10 26.32
CA GLY A 126 -15.64 8.37 26.03
C GLY A 126 -15.87 8.86 24.61
N LYS A 127 -15.63 10.15 24.39
CA LYS A 127 -15.56 10.75 23.05
C LYS A 127 -14.41 10.09 22.28
N SER A 128 -14.63 9.79 21.00
CA SER A 128 -13.56 9.38 20.10
C SER A 128 -12.44 10.43 20.00
N HIS A 129 -11.29 9.97 19.52
CA HIS A 129 -10.08 10.76 19.37
C HIS A 129 -9.52 10.61 17.95
N GLU A 130 -8.47 11.39 17.66
CA GLU A 130 -7.64 11.28 16.44
C GLU A 130 -8.29 11.68 15.11
N GLU A 131 -9.52 12.23 15.10
CA GLU A 131 -10.15 12.71 13.85
C GLU A 131 -9.34 13.82 13.18
N TRP A 132 -8.67 14.62 14.00
CA TRP A 132 -7.76 15.67 13.55
C TRP A 132 -6.54 15.13 12.78
N LEU A 133 -6.20 13.84 12.93
CA LEU A 133 -5.18 13.14 12.15
C LEU A 133 -5.79 12.32 11.01
N GLY A 134 -6.95 11.69 11.20
CA GLY A 134 -7.55 10.86 10.16
C GLY A 134 -8.13 11.66 8.99
N ILE A 135 -8.65 12.87 9.21
CA ILE A 135 -9.10 13.76 8.13
C ILE A 135 -7.96 14.10 7.15
N PRO A 136 -6.78 14.62 7.60
CA PRO A 136 -5.68 14.87 6.66
C PRO A 136 -5.12 13.58 6.04
N MET A 137 -5.15 12.45 6.75
CA MET A 137 -4.79 11.14 6.17
C MET A 137 -5.71 10.78 5.00
N LEU A 138 -7.03 10.96 5.15
CA LEU A 138 -8.02 10.76 4.09
C LEU A 138 -7.79 11.71 2.91
N GLN A 139 -7.54 12.99 3.18
CA GLN A 139 -7.27 13.99 2.14
C GLN A 139 -6.03 13.63 1.32
N GLY A 140 -4.97 13.16 1.97
CA GLY A 140 -3.77 12.65 1.29
C GLY A 140 -4.07 11.45 0.39
N CYS A 141 -4.91 10.52 0.86
CA CYS A 141 -5.34 9.37 0.07
C CYS A 141 -6.17 9.79 -1.15
N GLN A 142 -7.09 10.74 -0.99
CA GLN A 142 -7.90 11.28 -2.08
C GLN A 142 -7.02 11.92 -3.16
N LEU A 143 -6.08 12.78 -2.74
CA LEU A 143 -5.14 13.42 -3.67
C LEU A 143 -4.28 12.38 -4.41
N ALA A 144 -3.77 11.37 -3.70
CA ALA A 144 -2.97 10.31 -4.33
C ALA A 144 -3.77 9.51 -5.38
N ILE A 145 -5.04 9.22 -5.11
CA ILE A 145 -5.94 8.54 -6.05
C ILE A 145 -6.21 9.42 -7.28
N GLU A 146 -6.47 10.72 -7.07
CA GLU A 146 -6.65 11.69 -8.16
C GLU A 146 -5.41 11.76 -9.06
N GLU A 147 -4.22 11.87 -8.47
CA GLU A 147 -2.96 11.88 -9.21
C GLU A 147 -2.71 10.57 -9.96
N ALA A 148 -2.97 9.42 -9.32
CA ALA A 148 -2.81 8.11 -9.96
C ALA A 148 -3.78 7.96 -11.15
N ASN A 149 -5.02 8.40 -10.99
CA ASN A 149 -6.02 8.41 -12.05
C ASN A 149 -5.65 9.35 -13.20
N ALA A 150 -5.09 10.53 -12.90
CA ALA A 150 -4.59 11.45 -13.91
C ALA A 150 -3.42 10.85 -14.73
N ARG A 151 -2.63 9.96 -14.13
CA ARG A 151 -1.56 9.19 -14.82
C ARG A 151 -2.09 7.96 -15.58
N GLY A 152 -3.41 7.79 -15.63
CA GLY A 152 -4.09 6.70 -16.33
C GLY A 152 -4.48 5.53 -15.44
N GLY A 153 -4.56 5.69 -14.12
CA GLY A 153 -5.07 4.69 -13.18
C GLY A 153 -4.23 3.41 -13.13
N TYR A 154 -4.89 2.25 -13.00
CA TYR A 154 -4.28 0.94 -13.08
C TYR A 154 -3.62 0.74 -14.44
N LEU A 155 -2.30 0.94 -14.45
CA LEU A 155 -1.52 1.23 -15.65
C LEU A 155 -1.64 0.20 -16.77
N ARG A 156 -1.83 -1.07 -16.41
CA ARG A 156 -1.94 -2.18 -17.38
C ARG A 156 -3.21 -2.09 -18.23
N ARG A 157 -4.32 -1.64 -17.66
CA ARG A 157 -5.64 -1.60 -18.34
C ARG A 157 -6.21 -0.20 -18.49
N LYS A 158 -5.51 0.80 -17.94
CA LYS A 158 -5.94 2.20 -17.88
C LYS A 158 -7.32 2.39 -17.23
N ILE A 159 -7.54 1.63 -16.15
CA ILE A 159 -8.78 1.62 -15.36
C ILE A 159 -8.60 2.54 -14.15
N PRO A 160 -9.56 3.43 -13.82
CA PRO A 160 -9.41 4.31 -12.67
C PRO A 160 -9.47 3.54 -11.34
N PHE A 161 -8.74 4.04 -10.36
CA PHE A 161 -8.90 3.70 -8.95
C PHE A 161 -10.13 4.39 -8.35
N GLU A 162 -10.77 3.72 -7.41
CA GLU A 162 -11.90 4.21 -6.62
C GLU A 162 -11.57 4.07 -5.14
N LEU A 163 -11.74 5.12 -4.35
CA LEU A 163 -11.49 5.09 -2.91
C LEU A 163 -12.79 4.75 -2.15
N VAL A 164 -12.79 3.66 -1.41
CA VAL A 164 -13.91 3.26 -0.53
C VAL A 164 -13.56 3.65 0.90
N VAL A 165 -14.25 4.65 1.43
CA VAL A 165 -13.93 5.27 2.71
C VAL A 165 -14.79 4.69 3.83
N LYS A 166 -14.16 4.28 4.94
CA LYS A 166 -14.83 3.83 6.16
C LYS A 166 -14.19 4.48 7.40
N ASN A 167 -15.03 4.74 8.39
CA ASN A 167 -14.61 5.21 9.70
C ASN A 167 -14.28 4.03 10.63
N ASP A 168 -13.21 4.12 11.42
CA ASP A 168 -12.82 3.09 12.40
C ASP A 168 -13.06 3.50 13.86
N ASN A 169 -13.44 4.76 14.08
CA ASN A 169 -13.90 5.24 15.36
C ASN A 169 -15.17 4.48 15.76
N GLY A 170 -15.16 3.80 16.92
CA GLY A 170 -16.30 3.01 17.38
C GLY A 170 -15.98 1.99 18.49
N LEU A 171 -16.62 0.82 18.40
CA LEU A 171 -16.31 -0.34 19.25
C LEU A 171 -14.93 -0.86 18.88
N TRP A 172 -14.14 -1.32 19.85
CA TRP A 172 -12.88 -2.02 19.57
C TRP A 172 -13.06 -3.21 18.60
N GLY A 173 -14.26 -3.81 18.51
CA GLY A 173 -14.60 -4.82 17.51
C GLY A 173 -15.10 -4.31 16.14
N SER A 174 -15.44 -3.02 15.99
CA SER A 174 -16.01 -2.50 14.74
C SER A 174 -14.98 -2.43 13.61
N SER A 175 -13.72 -2.15 13.92
CA SER A 175 -12.63 -2.11 12.92
C SER A 175 -12.49 -3.45 12.16
N GLY A 176 -12.69 -4.57 12.86
CA GLY A 176 -12.70 -5.89 12.22
C GLY A 176 -13.88 -6.09 11.26
N ASN A 177 -15.09 -5.68 11.66
CA ASN A 177 -16.27 -5.73 10.78
C ASN A 177 -16.12 -4.83 9.56
N VAL A 178 -15.56 -3.64 9.74
CA VAL A 178 -15.30 -2.69 8.65
C VAL A 178 -14.38 -3.31 7.60
N ILE A 179 -13.36 -4.07 8.03
CA ILE A 179 -12.42 -4.73 7.11
C ILE A 179 -13.08 -5.89 6.37
N ILE A 180 -13.93 -6.66 7.05
CA ILE A 180 -14.75 -7.70 6.42
C ILE A 180 -15.66 -7.08 5.36
N ASP A 181 -16.29 -5.95 5.66
CA ASP A 181 -17.14 -5.23 4.72
C ASP A 181 -16.33 -4.71 3.53
N LEU A 182 -15.18 -4.08 3.76
CA LEU A 182 -14.28 -3.62 2.72
C LEU A 182 -13.86 -4.77 1.79
N ALA A 183 -13.50 -5.92 2.35
CA ALA A 183 -13.01 -7.06 1.58
C ALA A 183 -14.12 -7.82 0.83
N TYR A 184 -15.26 -8.09 1.46
CA TYR A 184 -16.28 -8.99 0.91
C TYR A 184 -17.54 -8.30 0.38
N LYS A 185 -17.87 -7.09 0.84
CA LYS A 185 -19.02 -6.32 0.31
C LYS A 185 -18.57 -5.28 -0.70
N ASP A 186 -17.52 -4.54 -0.36
CA ASP A 186 -16.99 -3.50 -1.22
C ASP A 186 -15.98 -4.05 -2.24
N GLU A 187 -15.41 -5.24 -1.99
CA GLU A 187 -14.48 -5.96 -2.87
C GLU A 187 -13.22 -5.15 -3.20
N VAL A 188 -12.65 -4.49 -2.19
CA VAL A 188 -11.41 -3.71 -2.36
C VAL A 188 -10.18 -4.62 -2.52
N TRP A 189 -9.17 -4.13 -3.24
CA TRP A 189 -7.95 -4.88 -3.54
C TRP A 189 -6.85 -4.70 -2.49
N ALA A 190 -6.90 -3.58 -1.77
CA ALA A 190 -5.99 -3.23 -0.69
C ALA A 190 -6.68 -2.23 0.24
N ILE A 191 -6.19 -2.10 1.46
CA ILE A 191 -6.71 -1.18 2.47
C ILE A 191 -5.58 -0.29 2.97
N LEU A 192 -5.84 1.01 3.02
CA LEU A 192 -5.00 2.05 3.63
C LEU A 192 -5.51 2.38 5.03
N GLY A 193 -4.67 2.27 6.06
CA GLY A 193 -5.01 2.60 7.45
C GLY A 193 -4.37 1.66 8.48
N THR A 194 -4.59 1.83 9.79
CA THR A 194 -5.28 2.93 10.49
C THR A 194 -4.27 3.72 11.35
N ILE A 195 -4.70 4.64 12.23
CA ILE A 195 -3.83 5.47 13.07
C ILE A 195 -3.60 4.84 14.45
N ASP A 196 -4.67 4.40 15.11
CA ASP A 196 -4.56 3.80 16.44
C ASP A 196 -3.93 2.40 16.36
N GLY A 197 -3.00 2.12 17.27
CA GLY A 197 -2.29 0.84 17.32
C GLY A 197 -3.24 -0.34 17.59
N ALA A 198 -4.24 -0.17 18.46
CA ALA A 198 -5.16 -1.27 18.78
C ALA A 198 -6.04 -1.63 17.57
N ASN A 199 -6.60 -0.63 16.89
CA ASN A 199 -7.35 -0.81 15.64
C ASN A 199 -6.49 -1.42 14.55
N SER A 200 -5.26 -0.94 14.37
CA SER A 200 -4.31 -1.46 13.39
C SER A 200 -3.95 -2.92 13.65
N HIS A 201 -3.74 -3.31 14.92
CA HIS A 201 -3.50 -4.70 15.29
C HIS A 201 -4.70 -5.63 15.05
N ILE A 202 -5.92 -5.15 15.26
CA ILE A 202 -7.12 -5.91 14.88
C ILE A 202 -7.19 -6.04 13.37
N ALA A 203 -6.87 -4.96 12.65
CA ALA A 203 -6.97 -4.90 11.22
C ALA A 203 -6.10 -5.95 10.53
N ILE A 204 -4.84 -6.04 10.93
CA ILE A 204 -3.91 -7.03 10.35
C ILE A 204 -4.26 -8.47 10.74
N ARG A 205 -4.90 -8.71 11.88
CA ARG A 205 -5.37 -10.06 12.26
C ARG A 205 -6.53 -10.54 11.37
N VAL A 206 -7.43 -9.62 11.01
CA VAL A 206 -8.50 -9.90 10.05
C VAL A 206 -7.91 -10.02 8.64
N GLY A 207 -7.05 -9.08 8.26
CA GLY A 207 -6.31 -9.10 7.00
C GLY A 207 -5.55 -10.41 6.79
N LEU A 208 -4.91 -10.95 7.84
CA LEU A 208 -4.23 -12.25 7.84
C LEU A 208 -5.15 -13.44 7.47
N LYS A 209 -6.46 -13.33 7.67
CA LYS A 209 -7.39 -14.43 7.35
C LYS A 209 -8.01 -14.31 5.97
N ILE A 210 -8.08 -13.10 5.45
CA ILE A 210 -8.75 -12.81 4.18
C ILE A 210 -7.76 -12.46 3.06
N GLU A 211 -6.46 -12.48 3.37
CA GLU A 211 -5.35 -12.29 2.44
C GLU A 211 -5.37 -10.94 1.71
N ILE A 212 -5.82 -9.88 2.40
CA ILE A 212 -5.88 -8.52 1.84
C ILE A 212 -4.66 -7.67 2.26
N PRO A 213 -4.00 -7.00 1.29
CA PRO A 213 -2.97 -6.01 1.57
C PRO A 213 -3.44 -4.89 2.50
N MET A 214 -2.70 -4.69 3.58
CA MET A 214 -2.87 -3.61 4.56
C MET A 214 -1.63 -2.72 4.51
N MET A 215 -1.80 -1.48 4.06
CA MET A 215 -0.76 -0.45 4.06
C MET A 215 -1.10 0.58 5.13
N ASN A 216 -0.26 0.67 6.16
CA ASN A 216 -0.46 1.57 7.28
C ASN A 216 0.49 2.77 7.18
N SER A 217 -0.04 3.99 7.31
CA SER A 217 0.75 5.23 7.28
C SER A 217 0.65 6.07 8.57
N GLY A 218 -0.13 5.62 9.56
CA GLY A 218 -0.46 6.40 10.75
C GLY A 218 -0.08 5.75 12.09
N ASP A 219 -0.02 4.41 12.12
CA ASP A 219 0.30 3.65 13.32
C ASP A 219 1.82 3.59 13.56
N THR A 220 2.22 4.14 14.70
CA THR A 220 3.61 4.18 15.15
C THR A 220 3.94 3.10 16.19
N ASP A 221 3.01 2.19 16.50
CA ASP A 221 3.25 1.08 17.41
C ASP A 221 4.42 0.22 16.87
N PRO A 222 5.52 0.08 17.61
CA PRO A 222 6.68 -0.68 17.14
C PRO A 222 6.34 -2.15 16.90
N THR A 223 5.30 -2.67 17.55
CA THR A 223 4.88 -4.08 17.46
C THR A 223 3.96 -4.37 16.27
N PHE A 224 3.46 -3.36 15.56
CA PHE A 224 2.59 -3.53 14.39
C PHE A 224 3.22 -4.44 13.33
N ILE A 225 4.47 -4.13 12.95
CA ILE A 225 5.20 -4.90 11.95
C ILE A 225 5.70 -6.24 12.53
N GLU A 226 5.74 -6.41 13.85
CA GLU A 226 6.28 -7.59 14.56
C GLU A 226 5.41 -8.85 14.49
N THR A 227 4.54 -8.93 13.48
CA THR A 227 3.55 -9.99 13.31
C THR A 227 3.89 -10.98 12.18
N ASN A 228 4.92 -10.68 11.37
CA ASN A 228 5.39 -11.51 10.26
C ASN A 228 4.26 -11.93 9.29
N ILE A 229 3.38 -10.97 8.97
CA ILE A 229 2.26 -11.12 8.03
C ILE A 229 2.70 -10.59 6.65
N PRO A 230 2.61 -11.38 5.56
CA PRO A 230 3.24 -11.03 4.28
C PRO A 230 2.56 -9.91 3.48
N TRP A 231 1.36 -9.51 3.87
CA TRP A 231 0.59 -8.45 3.21
C TRP A 231 0.34 -7.27 4.15
N VAL A 232 1.23 -7.06 5.12
CA VAL A 232 1.22 -5.89 6.01
C VAL A 232 2.45 -5.04 5.73
N PHE A 233 2.21 -3.75 5.50
CA PHE A 233 3.24 -2.78 5.15
C PHE A 233 3.07 -1.52 6.00
N ARG A 234 4.19 -0.86 6.31
CA ARG A 234 4.26 0.46 6.93
C ARG A 234 5.44 1.23 6.36
#